data_AF-A0AAD8XVZ0-F1
#
_entry.id   AF-A0AAD8XVZ0-F1
#
_cell.length_a   1.000
_cell.length_b   1.000
_cell.length_c   1.000
_cell.angle_alpha   90.00
_cell.angle_beta   90.00
_cell.angle_gamma   90.00
#
_symmetry.space_group_name_H-M   'P 1'
#
loop_
_entity.id
_entity.type
_entity.pdbx_description
1 polymer ?
#
loop_
_entity_poly.entity_id
_entity_poly.type
_entity_poly.pdbx_seq_one_letter_code
_entity_poly.pdbx_strand_id
1 'polypeptide(L)'
;MLDTADDEGAINEAGGGSTANNTNSFTSPPNNQNNDGLGSGIRPIFMGNLSHSALSSDVEHMFRNPVSRGSSYGTNGEEKEEGMASEIAPFDLDRVDMKRGYCFVFMQEPKTIEEKNRLEAYVGEINGMNINNVSNALRAEFARGDGRVKRKEDERRKKISPSETLFVVNFHEETTNVKICKCYLNHMDDW
;
A
#
# COMPACT_ATOMS: atom_id res chain seq x y z
N MET A 1 -66.62 53.49 -13.40
CA MET A 1 -65.35 54.10 -13.85
C MET A 1 -64.25 53.29 -13.21
N LEU A 2 -63.33 52.62 -13.88
CA LEU A 2 -63.06 52.29 -15.27
C LEU A 2 -61.89 51.28 -15.16
N ASP A 3 -61.97 50.18 -15.91
CA ASP A 3 -60.93 49.16 -16.08
C ASP A 3 -59.59 49.69 -16.60
N THR A 4 -58.55 48.85 -16.43
CA THR A 4 -57.25 48.66 -17.14
C THR A 4 -56.06 48.63 -16.17
N ALA A 5 -55.06 47.74 -16.27
CA ALA A 5 -54.57 47.03 -17.44
C ALA A 5 -54.02 45.63 -17.10
N ASP A 6 -54.16 44.77 -18.10
CA ASP A 6 -53.50 43.49 -18.34
C ASP A 6 -51.98 43.67 -18.52
N ASP A 7 -51.18 42.70 -18.06
CA ASP A 7 -49.82 42.48 -18.58
C ASP A 7 -49.63 40.98 -18.87
N GLU A 8 -49.66 40.70 -20.18
CA GLU A 8 -49.36 39.43 -20.83
C GLU A 8 -47.84 39.32 -21.02
N GLY A 9 -47.26 38.20 -20.61
CA GLY A 9 -45.82 37.98 -20.79
C GLY A 9 -45.35 36.56 -20.52
N ALA A 10 -46.05 35.55 -21.04
CA ALA A 10 -45.53 34.19 -21.15
C ALA A 10 -44.97 33.97 -22.56
N ILE A 11 -43.66 33.69 -22.68
CA ILE A 11 -43.07 32.73 -23.62
C ILE A 11 -41.60 32.49 -23.26
N ASN A 12 -41.27 31.24 -22.89
CA ASN A 12 -40.37 30.41 -23.69
C ASN A 12 -40.30 29.01 -23.06
N GLU A 13 -40.96 28.08 -23.74
CA GLU A 13 -40.70 26.65 -23.63
C GLU A 13 -39.28 26.36 -24.12
N ALA A 14 -38.54 25.57 -23.35
CA ALA A 14 -37.47 24.74 -23.88
C ALA A 14 -37.62 23.35 -23.25
N GLY A 15 -38.35 22.49 -23.95
CA GLY A 15 -38.28 21.06 -23.77
C GLY A 15 -36.87 20.56 -24.12
N GLY A 16 -36.38 19.60 -23.36
CA GLY A 16 -35.08 19.00 -23.57
C GLY A 16 -34.77 17.97 -22.50
N GLY A 17 -35.48 16.83 -22.55
CA GLY A 17 -35.09 15.65 -21.80
C GLY A 17 -33.64 15.27 -22.14
N SER A 18 -32.83 15.06 -21.12
CA SER A 18 -31.52 14.45 -21.26
C SER A 18 -31.23 13.62 -20.02
N THR A 19 -31.42 12.33 -20.22
CA THR A 19 -30.72 11.18 -19.65
C THR A 19 -29.60 11.52 -18.67
N ALA A 20 -29.78 11.09 -17.42
CA ALA A 20 -28.76 11.11 -16.38
C ALA A 20 -27.53 10.29 -16.81
N ASN A 21 -26.45 10.97 -17.21
CA ASN A 21 -25.13 10.36 -17.32
C ASN A 21 -24.47 10.36 -15.94
N ASN A 22 -24.46 9.17 -15.32
CA ASN A 22 -23.66 8.87 -14.15
C ASN A 22 -22.20 8.68 -14.59
N THR A 23 -21.46 9.78 -14.71
CA THR A 23 -20.01 9.76 -14.89
C THR A 23 -19.38 10.18 -13.58
N ASN A 24 -19.02 9.21 -12.74
CA ASN A 24 -18.15 9.41 -11.58
C ASN A 24 -16.77 9.87 -12.07
N SER A 25 -16.63 11.18 -12.31
CA SER A 25 -15.33 11.82 -12.41
C SER A 25 -14.73 11.89 -11.01
N PHE A 26 -13.94 10.87 -10.68
CA PHE A 26 -12.96 10.93 -9.60
C PHE A 26 -11.96 12.06 -9.92
N THR A 27 -12.30 13.29 -9.55
CA THR A 27 -11.35 14.39 -9.48
C THR A 27 -10.38 14.05 -8.35
N SER A 28 -9.22 13.52 -8.74
CA SER A 28 -8.10 13.33 -7.82
C SER A 28 -7.76 14.69 -7.19
N PRO A 29 -7.58 14.78 -5.86
CA PRO A 29 -7.16 16.03 -5.26
C PRO A 29 -5.76 16.41 -5.78
N PRO A 30 -5.45 17.71 -5.85
CA PRO A 30 -4.19 18.18 -6.40
C PRO A 30 -3.00 17.60 -5.62
N ASN A 31 -2.09 17.01 -6.38
CA ASN A 31 -0.84 16.40 -5.96
C ASN A 31 0.03 17.47 -5.25
N ASN A 32 -0.06 17.56 -3.92
CA ASN A 32 0.75 18.48 -3.13
C ASN A 32 2.17 17.91 -3.00
N GLN A 33 2.99 18.14 -4.04
CA GLN A 33 4.38 17.69 -4.14
C GLN A 33 5.39 18.51 -3.32
N ASN A 34 4.96 19.35 -2.38
CA ASN A 34 5.86 20.33 -1.74
C ASN A 34 5.98 20.14 -0.23
N ASN A 35 6.51 19.01 0.23
CA ASN A 35 6.92 18.89 1.64
C ASN A 35 8.08 17.91 1.87
N ASP A 36 9.12 18.01 1.04
CA ASP A 36 10.35 17.21 1.14
C ASP A 36 11.37 17.75 2.18
N GLY A 37 10.95 18.69 3.03
CA GLY A 37 11.77 19.21 4.12
C GLY A 37 11.65 18.38 5.39
N LEU A 38 12.53 17.38 5.56
CA LEU A 38 12.98 16.75 6.83
C LEU A 38 11.95 16.43 7.96
N GLY A 39 10.64 16.48 7.73
CA GLY A 39 9.60 16.19 8.72
C GLY A 39 8.52 15.23 8.23
N SER A 40 8.60 14.78 6.98
CA SER A 40 7.79 13.69 6.45
C SER A 40 8.67 12.47 6.30
N GLY A 41 8.57 11.52 7.24
CA GLY A 41 9.23 10.21 7.15
C GLY A 41 9.02 9.55 5.77
N ILE A 42 9.90 8.62 5.41
CA ILE A 42 9.94 7.98 4.10
C ILE A 42 8.56 7.44 3.72
N ARG A 43 8.10 7.76 2.50
CA ARG A 43 6.85 7.23 1.95
C ARG A 43 6.98 5.72 1.78
N PRO A 44 5.89 4.95 1.96
CA PRO A 44 5.92 3.52 1.67
C PRO A 44 6.38 3.27 0.23
N ILE A 45 7.11 2.18 0.02
CA ILE A 45 7.51 1.74 -1.32
C ILE A 45 6.40 0.84 -1.86
N PHE A 46 5.90 1.16 -3.04
CA PHE A 46 5.03 0.28 -3.81
C PHE A 46 5.89 -0.65 -4.67
N MET A 47 5.61 -1.95 -4.57
CA MET A 47 6.19 -2.97 -5.44
C MET A 47 5.07 -3.68 -6.18
N GLY A 48 5.03 -3.55 -7.51
CA GLY A 48 4.04 -4.16 -8.38
C GLY A 48 4.65 -5.23 -9.29
N ASN A 49 3.77 -5.93 -10.01
CA ASN A 49 4.13 -7.03 -10.90
C ASN A 49 4.79 -8.21 -10.13
N LEU A 50 4.40 -8.41 -8.88
CA LEU A 50 4.91 -9.53 -8.08
C LEU A 50 4.41 -10.86 -8.63
N SER A 51 5.26 -11.88 -8.59
CA SER A 51 4.88 -13.26 -8.87
C SER A 51 3.75 -13.71 -7.95
N HIS A 52 2.90 -14.62 -8.42
CA HIS A 52 1.88 -15.24 -7.59
C HIS A 52 2.45 -16.08 -6.44
N SER A 53 3.69 -16.53 -6.58
CA SER A 53 4.42 -17.29 -5.55
C SER A 53 5.22 -16.41 -4.61
N ALA A 54 5.28 -15.09 -4.82
CA ALA A 54 6.11 -14.19 -4.02
C ALA A 54 5.59 -14.15 -2.57
N LEU A 55 6.49 -14.38 -1.62
CA LEU A 55 6.23 -14.32 -0.20
C LEU A 55 6.70 -12.99 0.40
N SER A 56 6.16 -12.62 1.56
CA SER A 56 6.65 -11.44 2.29
C SER A 56 8.13 -11.60 2.66
N SER A 57 8.56 -12.82 3.00
CA SER A 57 9.97 -13.14 3.30
C SER A 57 10.90 -12.87 2.14
N ASP A 58 10.47 -13.09 0.90
CA ASP A 58 11.30 -12.86 -0.29
C ASP A 58 11.51 -11.35 -0.49
N VAL A 59 10.46 -10.57 -0.27
CA VAL A 59 10.53 -9.10 -0.30
C VAL A 59 11.41 -8.59 0.83
N GLU A 60 11.23 -9.07 2.06
CA GLU A 60 12.09 -8.68 3.19
C GLU A 60 13.57 -9.02 2.93
N HIS A 61 13.84 -10.21 2.39
CA HIS A 61 15.19 -10.63 2.04
C HIS A 61 15.84 -9.69 1.01
N MET A 62 15.08 -9.24 0.01
CA MET A 62 15.55 -8.31 -1.01
C MET A 62 15.98 -6.93 -0.44
N PHE A 63 15.38 -6.48 0.67
CA PHE A 63 15.81 -5.23 1.32
C PHE A 63 16.89 -5.45 2.39
N ARG A 64 16.96 -6.64 2.98
CA ARG A 64 18.04 -7.00 3.91
C ARG A 64 19.34 -7.36 3.17
N ASN A 65 19.24 -7.85 1.94
CA ASN A 65 20.36 -8.16 1.07
C ASN A 65 20.16 -7.44 -0.28
N PRO A 66 20.43 -6.13 -0.35
CA PRO A 66 20.08 -5.32 -1.51
C PRO A 66 20.84 -5.72 -2.78
N VAL A 67 20.14 -5.99 -3.87
CA VAL A 67 20.78 -6.38 -5.13
C VAL A 67 21.02 -5.17 -6.03
N SER A 68 22.26 -4.97 -6.49
CA SER A 68 22.54 -3.95 -7.52
C SER A 68 22.24 -4.48 -8.92
N ARG A 69 21.80 -3.60 -9.84
CA ARG A 69 21.67 -3.89 -11.28
C ARG A 69 22.98 -4.41 -11.87
N GLY A 70 24.12 -3.95 -11.37
CA GLY A 70 25.45 -4.43 -11.78
C GLY A 70 25.76 -5.88 -11.33
N SER A 71 24.94 -6.45 -10.43
CA SER A 71 25.07 -7.82 -9.93
C SER A 71 24.18 -8.81 -10.69
N SER A 72 23.47 -8.38 -11.74
CA SER A 72 22.57 -9.26 -12.49
C SER A 72 23.33 -10.40 -13.18
N TYR A 73 23.17 -11.60 -12.64
CA TYR A 73 23.16 -12.92 -13.29
C TYR A 73 23.96 -13.04 -14.59
N GLY A 74 25.10 -13.74 -14.49
CA GLY A 74 25.80 -14.25 -15.66
C GLY A 74 24.87 -15.08 -16.52
N THR A 75 24.79 -14.72 -17.80
CA THR A 75 24.09 -15.45 -18.85
C THR A 75 24.76 -16.79 -19.21
N ASN A 76 25.72 -17.28 -18.42
CA ASN A 76 26.40 -18.56 -18.65
C ASN A 76 26.66 -19.19 -17.28
N GLY A 77 26.33 -20.47 -17.12
CA GLY A 77 26.27 -21.21 -15.86
C GLY A 77 27.60 -21.39 -15.13
N GLU A 78 28.15 -20.30 -14.61
CA GLU A 78 29.19 -20.32 -13.59
C GLU A 78 28.52 -20.11 -12.23
N GLU A 79 28.55 -21.17 -11.42
CA GLU A 79 28.20 -21.16 -10.01
C GLU A 79 29.09 -20.12 -9.31
N LYS A 80 28.57 -18.92 -9.04
CA LYS A 80 29.25 -17.97 -8.15
C LYS A 80 28.96 -18.37 -6.72
N GLU A 81 30.03 -18.54 -5.95
CA GLU A 81 30.03 -18.81 -4.51
C GLU A 81 28.99 -17.94 -3.77
N GLU A 82 28.11 -18.62 -3.04
CA GLU A 82 27.19 -18.02 -2.08
C GLU A 82 27.98 -17.25 -1.02
N GLY A 83 28.25 -15.96 -1.23
CA GLY A 83 29.03 -15.21 -0.24
C GLY A 83 29.36 -13.76 -0.52
N MET A 84 29.16 -13.24 -1.74
CA MET A 84 29.38 -11.81 -1.99
C MET A 84 28.19 -11.01 -1.47
N ALA A 85 28.25 -10.64 -0.19
CA ALA A 85 27.35 -9.67 0.41
C ALA A 85 27.31 -8.42 -0.49
N SER A 86 26.10 -7.93 -0.76
CA SER A 86 25.92 -6.66 -1.45
C SER A 86 26.74 -5.57 -0.76
N GLU A 87 27.54 -4.81 -1.52
CA GLU A 87 28.25 -3.62 -0.98
C GLU A 87 27.27 -2.61 -0.37
N ILE A 88 25.99 -2.70 -0.74
CA ILE A 88 24.90 -1.94 -0.15
C ILE A 88 24.54 -2.52 1.22
N ALA A 89 24.65 -1.67 2.24
CA ALA A 89 24.24 -2.02 3.60
C ALA A 89 22.72 -2.34 3.65
N PRO A 90 22.31 -3.33 4.47
CA PRO A 90 20.91 -3.71 4.68
C PRO A 90 20.01 -2.54 5.03
N PHE A 91 18.72 -2.64 4.67
CA PHE A 91 17.71 -1.67 5.09
C PHE A 91 16.82 -2.23 6.22
N ASP A 92 16.51 -1.38 7.20
CA ASP A 92 15.60 -1.73 8.31
C ASP A 92 14.12 -1.55 7.89
N LEU A 93 13.38 -2.66 7.90
CA LEU A 93 11.95 -2.70 7.57
C LEU A 93 11.10 -2.64 8.85
N ASP A 94 9.94 -2.01 8.75
CA ASP A 94 8.89 -2.02 9.78
C ASP A 94 7.84 -3.08 9.46
N ARG A 95 7.31 -3.08 8.23
CA ARG A 95 6.27 -4.04 7.80
C ARG A 95 6.22 -4.20 6.28
N VAL A 96 5.80 -5.38 5.82
CA VAL A 96 5.41 -5.63 4.43
C VAL A 96 3.93 -6.00 4.35
N ASP A 97 3.15 -5.23 3.59
CA ASP A 97 1.75 -5.51 3.30
C ASP A 97 1.63 -6.17 1.93
N MET A 98 1.54 -7.49 1.91
CA MET A 98 1.35 -8.28 0.69
C MET A 98 -0.10 -8.24 0.21
N LYS A 99 -0.29 -8.09 -1.11
CA LYS A 99 -1.55 -8.27 -1.82
C LYS A 99 -1.30 -9.05 -3.11
N ARG A 100 -2.38 -9.44 -3.80
CA ARG A 100 -2.25 -10.20 -5.05
C ARG A 100 -1.60 -9.33 -6.14
N GLY A 101 -0.37 -9.68 -6.52
CA GLY A 101 0.40 -9.04 -7.59
C GLY A 101 1.11 -7.73 -7.20
N TYR A 102 1.02 -7.29 -5.94
CA TYR A 102 1.72 -6.11 -5.45
C TYR A 102 1.85 -6.11 -3.93
N CYS A 103 2.78 -5.32 -3.39
CA CYS A 103 2.90 -5.08 -1.96
C CYS A 103 3.28 -3.62 -1.65
N PHE A 104 3.11 -3.26 -0.39
CA PHE A 104 3.65 -2.02 0.17
C PHE A 104 4.69 -2.35 1.23
N VAL A 105 5.87 -1.75 1.10
CA VAL A 105 6.96 -1.89 2.05
C VAL A 105 7.05 -0.63 2.89
N PHE A 106 6.94 -0.79 4.20
CA PHE A 106 7.08 0.27 5.19
C PHE A 106 8.46 0.17 5.79
N MET A 107 9.28 1.19 5.56
CA MET A 107 10.63 1.28 6.11
C MET A 107 10.58 1.89 7.51
N GLN A 108 11.55 1.52 8.34
CA GLN A 108 11.82 2.30 9.55
C GLN A 108 12.28 3.71 9.18
N GLU A 109 12.13 4.63 10.13
CA GLU A 109 12.56 6.01 9.92
C GLU A 109 14.09 6.05 9.73
N PRO A 110 14.60 6.66 8.64
CA PRO A 110 16.03 6.71 8.39
C PRO A 110 16.72 7.49 9.49
N LYS A 111 17.86 7.00 9.96
CA LYS A 111 18.65 7.66 11.00
C LYS A 111 19.47 8.81 10.41
N THR A 112 19.88 8.68 9.15
CA THR A 112 20.68 9.68 8.44
C THR A 112 20.09 10.03 7.07
N ILE A 113 20.48 11.19 6.52
CA ILE A 113 20.04 11.63 5.19
C ILE A 113 20.66 10.74 4.08
N GLU A 114 21.84 10.19 4.33
CA GLU A 114 22.54 9.27 3.43
C GLU A 114 21.79 7.93 3.30
N GLU A 115 21.21 7.41 4.39
CA GLU A 115 20.35 6.23 4.35
C GLU A 115 19.10 6.47 3.50
N LYS A 116 18.48 7.65 3.66
CA LYS A 116 17.34 8.06 2.84
C LYS A 116 17.72 8.12 1.36
N ASN A 117 18.81 8.79 1.02
CA ASN A 117 19.28 8.92 -0.36
C ASN A 117 19.65 7.56 -0.98
N ARG A 118 20.28 6.67 -0.21
CA ARG A 118 20.58 5.29 -0.61
C ARG A 118 19.32 4.51 -0.93
N LEU A 119 18.30 4.60 -0.08
CA LEU A 119 17.03 3.92 -0.32
C LEU A 119 16.35 4.45 -1.58
N GLU A 120 16.32 5.77 -1.77
CA GLU A 120 15.73 6.39 -2.96
C GLU A 120 16.44 5.93 -4.25
N ALA A 121 17.78 5.88 -4.24
CA ALA A 121 18.57 5.34 -5.33
C ALA A 121 18.28 3.85 -5.57
N TYR A 122 18.24 3.05 -4.50
CA TYR A 122 17.98 1.61 -4.57
C TYR A 122 16.60 1.30 -5.16
N VAL A 123 15.55 2.01 -4.74
CA VAL A 123 14.19 1.85 -5.29
C VAL A 123 14.17 2.15 -6.80
N GLY A 124 14.90 3.17 -7.24
CA GLY A 124 15.06 3.47 -8.67
C GLY A 124 15.84 2.39 -9.43
N GLU A 125 16.84 1.79 -8.80
CA GLU A 125 17.68 0.74 -9.38
C GLU A 125 16.92 -0.57 -9.58
N ILE A 126 16.18 -1.02 -8.57
CA ILE A 126 15.42 -2.29 -8.65
C ILE A 126 14.19 -2.21 -9.55
N ASN A 127 13.75 -1.00 -9.91
CA ASN A 127 12.65 -0.82 -10.83
C ASN A 127 13.00 -1.40 -12.22
N GLY A 128 12.17 -2.30 -12.73
CA GLY A 128 12.35 -3.04 -13.96
C GLY A 128 13.27 -4.26 -13.86
N MET A 129 13.83 -4.58 -12.69
CA MET A 129 14.70 -5.76 -12.54
C MET A 129 13.91 -7.06 -12.53
N ASN A 130 14.55 -8.11 -13.05
CA ASN A 130 14.15 -9.49 -12.78
C ASN A 130 14.79 -9.93 -11.45
N ILE A 131 13.96 -10.31 -10.49
CA ILE A 131 14.35 -10.77 -9.17
C ILE A 131 13.69 -12.12 -8.94
N ASN A 132 14.53 -13.15 -8.83
CA ASN A 132 14.10 -14.52 -8.61
C ASN A 132 13.13 -14.62 -7.44
N ASN A 133 12.06 -15.40 -7.64
CA ASN A 133 10.95 -15.61 -6.68
C ASN A 133 10.07 -14.37 -6.37
N VAL A 134 10.49 -13.16 -6.74
CA VAL A 134 9.75 -11.92 -6.48
C VAL A 134 9.03 -11.41 -7.72
N SER A 135 9.72 -11.18 -8.84
CA SER A 135 9.14 -10.64 -10.07
C SER A 135 10.07 -10.77 -11.27
N ASN A 136 9.52 -11.02 -12.46
CA ASN A 136 10.30 -11.00 -13.71
C ASN A 136 10.62 -9.57 -14.22
N ALA A 137 9.83 -8.59 -13.80
CA ALA A 137 10.00 -7.18 -14.17
C ALA A 137 9.37 -6.33 -13.07
N LEU A 138 10.08 -6.20 -11.95
CA LEU A 138 9.59 -5.56 -10.75
C LEU A 138 9.19 -4.11 -11.05
N ARG A 139 8.02 -3.66 -10.61
CA ARG A 139 7.69 -2.23 -10.63
C ARG A 139 7.90 -1.64 -9.24
N ALA A 140 8.96 -0.87 -9.04
CA ALA A 140 9.26 -0.25 -7.74
C ALA A 140 9.15 1.28 -7.83
N GLU A 141 8.36 1.87 -6.94
CA GLU A 141 8.20 3.33 -6.84
C GLU A 141 7.79 3.73 -5.42
N PHE A 142 8.05 4.97 -5.03
CA PHE A 142 7.42 5.50 -3.82
C PHE A 142 5.93 5.66 -4.03
N ALA A 143 5.14 5.19 -3.06
CA ALA A 143 3.70 5.32 -3.08
C ALA A 143 3.30 6.81 -3.16
N ARG A 144 2.20 7.08 -3.88
CA ARG A 144 1.66 8.44 -4.05
C ARG A 144 1.15 9.04 -2.74
N GLY A 145 0.79 8.21 -1.76
CA GLY A 145 0.39 8.63 -0.42
C GLY A 145 1.58 8.72 0.53
N ASP A 146 1.52 9.67 1.47
CA ASP A 146 2.54 9.91 2.50
C ASP A 146 2.59 8.82 3.60
N GLY A 147 1.67 7.84 3.56
CA GLY A 147 1.52 6.83 4.59
C GLY A 147 1.07 7.38 5.94
N ARG A 148 0.73 8.68 6.05
CA ARG A 148 0.44 9.37 7.32
C ARG A 148 -0.82 8.84 7.99
N VAL A 149 -1.87 8.58 7.21
CA VAL A 149 -3.11 7.96 7.73
C VAL A 149 -2.80 6.61 8.37
N LYS A 150 -1.97 5.81 7.70
CA LYS A 150 -1.61 4.47 8.16
C LYS A 150 -0.69 4.50 9.38
N ARG A 151 0.31 5.40 9.42
CA ARG A 151 1.16 5.62 10.60
C ARG A 151 0.35 6.05 11.82
N LYS A 152 -0.58 6.99 11.64
CA LYS A 152 -1.50 7.44 12.70
C LYS A 152 -2.38 6.28 13.21
N GLU A 153 -2.87 5.46 12.30
CA GLU A 153 -3.67 4.27 12.64
C GLU A 153 -2.83 3.20 13.37
N ASP A 154 -1.58 2.97 12.97
CA ASP A 154 -0.67 2.03 13.65
C ASP A 154 -0.24 2.55 15.04
N GLU A 155 0.04 3.84 15.19
CA GLU A 155 0.30 4.46 16.50
C GLU A 155 -0.91 4.39 17.42
N ARG A 156 -2.11 4.58 16.87
CA ARG A 156 -3.36 4.35 17.60
C ARG A 156 -3.43 2.91 18.07
N ARG A 157 -3.17 1.93 17.19
CA ARG A 157 -3.19 0.49 17.52
C ARG A 157 -2.21 0.10 18.62
N LYS A 158 -1.00 0.70 18.64
CA LYS A 158 -0.02 0.50 19.71
C LYS A 158 -0.52 0.96 21.08
N LYS A 159 -1.46 1.91 21.12
CA LYS A 159 -2.03 2.50 22.34
C LYS A 159 -3.41 1.92 22.72
N ILE A 160 -3.95 0.97 21.95
CA ILE A 160 -5.24 0.34 22.26
C ILE A 160 -5.02 -0.64 23.42
N SER A 161 -5.73 -0.42 24.53
CA SER A 161 -5.88 -1.42 25.58
C SER A 161 -6.75 -2.58 25.06
N PRO A 162 -6.45 -3.84 25.41
CA PRO A 162 -7.30 -4.98 25.06
C PRO A 162 -8.78 -4.71 25.40
N SER A 163 -9.69 -5.03 24.48
CA SER A 163 -11.14 -4.92 24.71
C SER A 163 -11.72 -6.26 25.13
N GLU A 164 -12.76 -6.22 25.97
CA GLU A 164 -13.56 -7.39 26.34
C GLU A 164 -14.29 -8.00 25.12
N THR A 165 -14.59 -7.17 24.11
CA THR A 165 -15.23 -7.60 22.87
C THR A 165 -14.19 -8.05 21.84
N LEU A 166 -14.38 -9.24 21.26
CA LEU A 166 -13.58 -9.77 20.15
C LEU A 166 -14.38 -9.78 18.85
N PHE A 167 -13.73 -9.36 17.75
CA PHE A 167 -14.26 -9.55 16.40
C PHE A 167 -13.58 -10.75 15.77
N VAL A 168 -14.33 -11.84 15.61
CA VAL A 168 -13.83 -13.07 15.00
C VAL A 168 -14.28 -13.11 13.54
N VAL A 169 -13.34 -13.38 12.64
CA VAL A 169 -13.56 -13.46 11.18
C VAL A 169 -13.20 -14.87 10.70
N ASN A 170 -13.55 -15.17 9.44
CA ASN A 170 -13.22 -16.46 8.78
C ASN A 170 -13.88 -17.69 9.43
N PHE A 171 -15.16 -17.56 9.80
CA PHE A 171 -15.96 -18.69 10.25
C PHE A 171 -16.36 -19.60 9.10
N HIS A 172 -16.37 -20.90 9.37
CA HIS A 172 -16.89 -21.88 8.43
C HIS A 172 -18.41 -21.97 8.64
N GLU A 173 -19.20 -21.60 7.63
CA GLU A 173 -20.66 -21.43 7.77
C GLU A 173 -21.40 -22.68 8.23
N GLU A 174 -20.92 -23.86 7.82
CA GLU A 174 -21.57 -25.14 8.11
C GLU A 174 -21.25 -25.67 9.51
N THR A 175 -20.05 -25.37 10.03
CA THR A 175 -19.56 -25.98 11.28
C THR A 175 -19.48 -24.99 12.44
N THR A 176 -19.47 -23.68 12.16
CA THR A 176 -19.40 -22.67 13.21
C THR A 176 -20.78 -22.15 13.55
N ASN A 177 -21.24 -22.41 14.77
CA ASN A 177 -22.47 -21.84 15.30
C ASN A 177 -22.24 -21.18 16.67
N VAL A 178 -23.24 -20.43 17.15
CA VAL A 178 -23.18 -19.68 18.41
C VAL A 178 -22.83 -20.57 19.61
N LYS A 179 -23.29 -21.83 19.63
CA LYS A 179 -23.00 -22.76 20.73
C LYS A 179 -21.53 -23.14 20.76
N ILE A 180 -20.94 -23.42 19.60
CA ILE A 180 -19.53 -23.76 19.45
C ILE A 180 -18.65 -22.57 19.84
N CYS A 181 -18.96 -21.35 19.35
CA CYS A 181 -18.22 -20.15 19.73
C CYS A 181 -18.24 -19.91 21.25
N LYS A 182 -19.41 -20.05 21.89
CA LYS A 182 -19.52 -19.93 23.36
C LYS A 182 -18.70 -21.00 24.09
N CYS A 183 -18.68 -22.23 23.60
CA CYS A 183 -17.91 -23.31 24.20
C CYS A 183 -16.40 -22.97 24.19
N TYR A 184 -15.86 -22.53 23.06
CA TYR A 184 -14.43 -22.18 22.95
C TYR A 184 -14.06 -20.98 23.82
N LEU A 185 -14.88 -19.93 23.83
CA LEU A 185 -14.59 -18.71 24.60
C LEU A 185 -14.66 -18.95 26.11
N ASN A 186 -15.58 -19.78 26.59
CA ASN A 186 -15.71 -20.08 28.02
C ASN A 186 -14.57 -20.95 28.59
N HIS A 187 -13.76 -21.60 27.74
CA HIS A 187 -12.60 -22.38 28.17
C HIS A 187 -11.28 -21.61 27.99
N MET A 188 -11.32 -20.33 27.59
CA MET A 188 -10.10 -19.53 27.47
C MET A 188 -9.54 -19.04 28.82
N ASP A 189 -10.33 -19.09 29.90
CA ASP A 189 -9.87 -18.68 31.24
C ASP A 189 -8.97 -19.73 31.93
N ASP A 190 -8.88 -20.95 31.37
CA ASP A 190 -8.17 -22.10 31.96
C ASP A 190 -6.74 -22.33 31.39
N TRP A 191 -6.17 -21.35 30.68
CA TRP A 191 -4.80 -21.38 30.11
C TRP A 191 -3.94 -20.23 30.64
#